data_AF-A0A6P0WV49-F1
#
_entry.id   AF-A0A6P0WV49-F1
#
_cell.length_a   1.000
_cell.length_b   1.000
_cell.length_c   1.000
_cell.angle_alpha   90.00
_cell.angle_beta   90.00
_cell.angle_gamma   90.00
#
_symmetry.space_group_name_H-M   'P 1'
#
loop_
_entity.id
_entity.type
_entity.pdbx_description
1 polymer ?
#
loop_
_entity_poly.entity_id
_entity_poly.type
_entity_poly.pdbx_seq_one_letter_code
_entity_poly.pdbx_strand_id
1 'polypeptide(L)'
;MVILGGLLPYKVSRLKLVAKFLICLSLCLVFSCAMLPNVAKAGQFLLLNLQYRSDTTTTREIQFYGNDIDPNSRSIDDRFSLMIDGESVQLPEQLYRRLDRLRRSFSYDSLSEGIQAPERDGISCMLGGPAEGLILEARYLTYKTPQYRIVRHEMRPVFGMAQNCLFKELYRPVNSNAQEDARAVIEILNTLSLLGY
;
A
#
# COMPACT_ATOMS: atom_id res chain seq x y z
N MET A 1 48.81 -64.52 -40.55
CA MET A 1 49.53 -63.29 -40.93
C MET A 1 48.88 -62.13 -40.17
N VAL A 2 49.58 -61.55 -39.17
CA VAL A 2 49.98 -60.12 -39.10
C VAL A 2 48.88 -59.13 -39.56
N ILE A 3 48.34 -58.15 -38.81
CA ILE A 3 48.86 -57.30 -37.72
C ILE A 3 47.75 -56.32 -37.23
N LEU A 4 47.86 -55.85 -35.97
CA LEU A 4 47.41 -54.57 -35.34
C LEU A 4 45.95 -54.09 -35.52
N GLY A 5 45.34 -53.33 -34.61
CA GLY A 5 45.80 -52.54 -33.48
C GLY A 5 44.59 -51.83 -32.85
N GLY A 6 44.69 -51.51 -31.56
CA GLY A 6 43.55 -51.10 -30.74
C GLY A 6 43.03 -49.68 -30.97
N LEU A 7 42.06 -49.29 -30.12
CA LEU A 7 41.90 -47.96 -29.53
C LEU A 7 40.65 -47.91 -28.62
N LEU A 8 40.93 -47.89 -27.32
CA LEU A 8 40.35 -47.08 -26.23
C LEU A 8 38.83 -47.04 -25.91
N PRO A 9 38.47 -47.02 -24.60
CA PRO A 9 37.12 -46.87 -24.09
C PRO A 9 36.79 -45.38 -23.86
N TYR A 10 35.83 -44.82 -24.60
CA TYR A 10 35.50 -43.39 -24.50
C TYR A 10 34.04 -43.06 -24.17
N LYS A 11 33.19 -44.06 -23.93
CA LYS A 11 31.73 -43.84 -23.91
C LYS A 11 31.08 -43.73 -22.53
N VAL A 12 31.72 -44.18 -21.46
CA VAL A 12 31.06 -44.29 -20.13
C VAL A 12 31.15 -42.99 -19.31
N SER A 13 32.12 -42.13 -19.56
CA SER A 13 32.37 -40.94 -18.74
C SER A 13 31.43 -39.75 -19.02
N ARG A 14 30.82 -39.66 -20.21
CA ARG A 14 29.92 -38.54 -20.54
C ARG A 14 28.53 -38.67 -19.90
N LEU A 15 28.02 -39.89 -19.71
CA LEU A 15 26.67 -40.11 -19.16
C LEU A 15 26.57 -39.69 -17.68
N LYS A 16 27.61 -39.97 -16.89
CA LYS A 16 27.67 -39.60 -15.46
C LYS A 16 27.83 -38.09 -15.26
N LEU A 17 28.46 -37.37 -16.19
CA LEU A 17 28.62 -35.92 -16.13
C LEU A 17 27.29 -35.20 -16.38
N VAL A 18 26.51 -35.66 -17.37
CA VAL A 18 25.19 -35.09 -17.71
C VAL A 18 24.18 -35.32 -16.59
N ALA A 19 24.17 -36.51 -15.97
CA ALA A 19 23.29 -36.80 -14.84
C ALA A 19 23.58 -35.91 -13.61
N LYS A 20 24.86 -35.67 -13.29
CA LYS A 20 25.25 -34.74 -12.20
C LYS A 20 24.89 -33.30 -12.51
N PHE A 21 25.00 -32.88 -13.78
CA PHE A 21 24.64 -31.53 -14.21
C PHE A 21 23.12 -31.29 -14.11
N LEU A 22 22.30 -32.28 -14.48
CA LEU A 22 20.83 -32.23 -14.38
C LEU A 22 20.34 -32.17 -12.93
N ILE A 23 20.97 -32.90 -12.01
CA ILE A 23 20.63 -32.87 -10.57
C ILE A 23 21.02 -31.54 -9.94
N CYS A 24 22.15 -30.95 -10.35
CA CYS A 24 22.57 -29.63 -9.88
C CYS A 24 21.63 -28.52 -10.41
N LEU A 25 21.20 -28.65 -11.68
CA LEU A 25 20.25 -27.71 -12.30
C LEU A 25 18.86 -27.79 -11.63
N SER A 26 18.39 -28.99 -11.27
CA SER A 26 17.11 -29.16 -10.57
C SER A 26 17.17 -28.65 -9.12
N LEU A 27 18.28 -28.84 -8.41
CA LEU A 27 18.47 -28.25 -7.07
C LEU A 27 18.53 -26.71 -7.13
N CYS A 28 19.20 -26.12 -8.12
CA CYS A 28 19.23 -24.67 -8.29
C CYS A 28 17.84 -24.10 -8.61
N LEU A 29 17.03 -24.79 -9.42
CA LEU A 29 15.66 -24.36 -9.75
C LEU A 29 14.73 -24.39 -8.54
N VAL A 30 14.84 -25.40 -7.67
CA VAL A 30 14.02 -25.49 -6.44
C VAL A 30 14.43 -24.41 -5.44
N PHE A 31 15.72 -24.09 -5.32
CA PHE A 31 16.19 -23.01 -4.44
C PHE A 31 15.83 -21.61 -4.95
N SER A 32 15.77 -21.42 -6.27
CA SER A 32 15.37 -20.15 -6.91
C SER A 32 13.88 -19.84 -6.72
N CYS A 33 13.02 -20.86 -6.64
CA CYS A 33 11.58 -20.68 -6.42
C CYS A 33 11.21 -20.38 -4.96
N ALA A 34 12.08 -20.68 -4.00
CA ALA A 34 11.80 -20.47 -2.57
C ALA A 34 12.04 -19.03 -2.09
N MET A 35 12.59 -18.15 -2.93
CA MET A 35 13.03 -16.79 -2.57
C MET A 35 12.27 -15.69 -3.33
N LEU A 36 11.03 -15.93 -3.72
CA LEU A 36 10.12 -14.87 -4.17
C LEU A 36 9.08 -14.60 -3.08
N PRO A 37 9.37 -13.73 -2.09
CA PRO A 37 8.30 -13.16 -1.30
C PRO A 37 7.46 -12.28 -2.25
N ASN A 38 6.15 -12.48 -2.25
CA ASN A 38 5.14 -11.53 -2.73
C ASN A 38 5.07 -11.20 -4.24
N VAL A 39 4.96 -12.21 -5.10
CA VAL A 39 4.41 -12.02 -6.47
C VAL A 39 2.88 -11.76 -6.45
N ALA A 40 2.22 -11.77 -5.27
CA ALA A 40 0.77 -11.65 -5.13
C ALA A 40 0.19 -10.22 -5.10
N LYS A 41 1.00 -9.15 -5.19
CA LYS A 41 0.52 -7.74 -5.18
C LYS A 41 0.62 -7.01 -6.53
N ALA A 42 0.81 -7.73 -7.64
CA ALA A 42 0.74 -7.13 -8.96
C ALA A 42 -0.70 -6.61 -9.21
N GLY A 43 -0.87 -5.28 -9.23
CA GLY A 43 -2.13 -4.63 -9.58
C GLY A 43 -2.85 -3.87 -8.48
N GLN A 44 -2.33 -3.79 -7.25
CA GLN A 44 -2.90 -2.95 -6.19
C GLN A 44 -2.12 -1.64 -5.99
N PHE A 45 -2.84 -0.55 -5.74
CA PHE A 45 -2.33 0.80 -5.52
C PHE A 45 -2.75 1.30 -4.14
N LEU A 46 -1.88 2.06 -3.47
CA LEU A 46 -2.19 2.71 -2.19
C LEU A 46 -3.28 3.77 -2.40
N LEU A 47 -4.46 3.60 -1.81
CA LEU A 47 -5.60 4.51 -1.94
C LEU A 47 -5.72 5.47 -0.75
N LEU A 48 -5.51 4.95 0.47
CA LEU A 48 -5.50 5.74 1.71
C LEU A 48 -4.24 5.46 2.50
N ASN A 49 -3.75 6.48 3.19
CA ASN A 49 -2.69 6.37 4.17
C ASN A 49 -3.05 7.17 5.41
N LEU A 50 -3.24 6.50 6.55
CA LEU A 50 -3.44 7.16 7.84
C LEU A 50 -2.14 7.10 8.63
N GLN A 51 -1.58 8.26 8.92
CA GLN A 51 -0.32 8.41 9.65
C GLN A 51 -0.59 8.98 11.04
N TYR A 52 -0.06 8.33 12.07
CA TYR A 52 0.06 8.88 13.42
C TYR A 52 1.40 9.59 13.50
N ARG A 53 1.37 10.86 13.88
CA ARG A 53 2.52 11.77 13.83
C ARG A 53 2.90 12.19 15.24
N SER A 54 4.20 12.15 15.52
CA SER A 54 4.85 12.76 16.68
C SER A 54 6.01 13.59 16.16
N ASP A 55 5.87 14.91 16.25
CA ASP A 55 6.69 15.88 15.55
C ASP A 55 6.77 15.57 14.04
N THR A 56 7.98 15.37 13.51
CA THR A 56 8.21 15.04 12.09
C THR A 56 8.22 13.53 11.81
N THR A 57 8.02 12.71 12.85
CA THR A 57 8.10 11.25 12.75
C THR A 57 6.72 10.62 12.65
N THR A 58 6.59 9.58 11.82
CA THR A 58 5.38 8.75 11.76
C THR A 58 5.58 7.58 12.71
N THR A 59 4.79 7.55 13.79
CA THR A 59 4.89 6.53 14.85
C THR A 59 4.06 5.30 14.56
N ARG A 60 3.06 5.43 13.68
CA ARG A 60 2.20 4.35 13.21
C ARG A 60 1.62 4.70 11.85
N GLU A 61 1.49 3.71 10.98
CA GLU A 61 1.01 3.89 9.62
C GLU A 61 0.00 2.81 9.23
N ILE A 62 -1.17 3.21 8.73
CA ILE A 62 -2.21 2.30 8.24
C ILE A 62 -2.46 2.60 6.77
N GLN A 63 -2.16 1.63 5.92
CA GLN A 63 -2.18 1.76 4.47
C GLN A 63 -3.26 0.86 3.86
N PHE A 64 -4.18 1.47 3.11
CA PHE A 64 -5.25 0.77 2.40
C PHE A 64 -4.93 0.71 0.91
N TYR A 65 -4.83 -0.50 0.36
CA TYR A 65 -4.53 -0.76 -1.04
C TYR A 65 -5.76 -1.28 -1.79
N GLY A 66 -5.98 -0.84 -3.03
CA GLY A 66 -7.04 -1.35 -3.91
C GLY A 66 -6.55 -1.55 -5.33
N ASN A 67 -7.17 -2.45 -6.09
CA ASN A 67 -6.75 -2.83 -7.45
C ASN A 67 -7.33 -1.97 -8.58
N ASP A 68 -8.35 -1.16 -8.29
CA ASP A 68 -8.91 -0.23 -9.25
C ASP A 68 -8.83 1.20 -8.71
N ILE A 69 -8.32 2.10 -9.54
CA ILE A 69 -8.11 3.51 -9.23
C ILE A 69 -9.06 4.42 -10.02
N ASP A 70 -9.71 3.91 -11.08
CA ASP A 70 -10.61 4.72 -11.88
C ASP A 70 -12.01 4.69 -11.25
N PRO A 71 -12.56 5.83 -10.77
CA PRO A 71 -13.91 5.85 -10.23
C PRO A 71 -14.99 5.53 -11.29
N ASN A 72 -14.63 5.56 -12.59
CA ASN A 72 -15.55 5.32 -13.70
C ASN A 72 -15.56 3.85 -14.18
N SER A 73 -14.59 3.03 -13.76
CA SER A 73 -14.61 1.60 -14.08
C SER A 73 -15.55 0.86 -13.13
N ARG A 74 -16.32 -0.06 -13.71
CA ARG A 74 -17.13 -1.03 -12.95
C ARG A 74 -16.37 -2.35 -12.92
N SER A 75 -15.26 -2.41 -12.19
CA SER A 75 -14.57 -3.67 -11.97
C SER A 75 -15.46 -4.60 -11.14
N ILE A 76 -15.58 -5.86 -11.59
CA ILE A 76 -16.34 -6.93 -10.91
C ILE A 76 -15.41 -7.68 -9.93
N ASP A 77 -14.09 -7.57 -10.11
CA ASP A 77 -13.07 -8.27 -9.33
C ASP A 77 -12.33 -7.32 -8.39
N ASP A 78 -13.08 -6.45 -7.71
CA ASP A 78 -12.52 -5.52 -6.75
C ASP A 78 -11.88 -6.26 -5.57
N ARG A 79 -10.62 -5.94 -5.27
CA ARG A 79 -9.86 -6.52 -4.16
C ARG A 79 -9.09 -5.43 -3.45
N PHE A 80 -9.12 -5.48 -2.13
CA PHE A 80 -8.30 -4.62 -1.30
C PHE A 80 -7.41 -5.41 -0.34
N SER A 81 -6.33 -4.77 0.09
CA SER A 81 -5.49 -5.25 1.19
C SER A 81 -5.18 -4.10 2.14
N LEU A 82 -4.89 -4.45 3.38
CA LEU A 82 -4.54 -3.49 4.42
C LEU A 82 -3.18 -3.85 4.99
N MET A 83 -2.38 -2.81 5.23
CA MET A 83 -1.11 -2.92 5.91
C MET A 83 -1.09 -2.00 7.11
N ILE A 84 -0.50 -2.47 8.21
CA ILE A 84 -0.25 -1.69 9.42
C ILE A 84 1.24 -1.83 9.71
N ASP A 85 1.93 -0.70 9.81
CA ASP A 85 3.37 -0.62 10.11
C ASP A 85 4.24 -1.53 9.19
N GLY A 86 3.82 -1.66 7.92
CA GLY A 86 4.51 -2.47 6.91
C GLY A 86 4.08 -3.95 6.87
N GLU A 87 3.21 -4.41 7.77
CA GLU A 87 2.74 -5.79 7.83
C GLU A 87 1.32 -5.95 7.28
N SER A 88 1.06 -7.02 6.53
CA SER A 88 -0.28 -7.29 5.99
C SER A 88 -1.20 -7.82 7.08
N VAL A 89 -2.37 -7.22 7.23
CA VAL A 89 -3.32 -7.57 8.28
C VAL A 89 -4.53 -8.31 7.72
N GLN A 90 -4.95 -9.37 8.40
CA GLN A 90 -6.25 -10.01 8.16
C GLN A 90 -7.34 -9.35 9.00
N LEU A 91 -8.41 -8.94 8.34
CA LEU A 91 -9.51 -8.24 8.98
C LEU A 91 -10.61 -9.18 9.46
N PRO A 92 -11.28 -8.85 10.58
CA PRO A 92 -12.56 -9.44 10.90
C PRO A 92 -13.57 -9.22 9.77
N GLU A 93 -14.40 -10.23 9.49
CA GLU A 93 -15.31 -10.23 8.33
C GLU A 93 -16.24 -9.00 8.29
N GLN A 94 -16.74 -8.56 9.45
CA GLN A 94 -17.61 -7.39 9.54
C GLN A 94 -16.92 -6.11 9.08
N LEU A 95 -15.67 -5.90 9.49
CA LEU A 95 -14.88 -4.74 9.13
C LEU A 95 -14.44 -4.79 7.67
N TYR A 96 -14.07 -5.99 7.19
CA TYR A 96 -13.79 -6.24 5.78
C TYR A 96 -14.98 -5.81 4.90
N ARG A 97 -16.19 -6.29 5.21
CA ARG A 97 -17.41 -5.95 4.44
C ARG A 97 -17.74 -4.46 4.49
N ARG A 98 -17.48 -3.78 5.62
CA ARG A 98 -17.69 -2.33 5.74
C ARG A 98 -16.72 -1.57 4.83
N LEU A 99 -15.44 -1.91 4.87
CA LEU A 99 -14.42 -1.28 4.04
C LEU A 99 -14.63 -1.56 2.55
N ASP A 100 -15.03 -2.77 2.18
CA ASP A 100 -15.32 -3.13 0.80
C ASP A 100 -16.39 -2.24 0.17
N ARG A 101 -17.49 -2.00 0.90
CA ARG A 101 -18.60 -1.12 0.46
C ARG A 101 -18.17 0.33 0.29
N LEU A 102 -17.27 0.81 1.14
CA LEU A 102 -16.81 2.20 1.15
C LEU A 102 -15.62 2.43 0.23
N ARG A 103 -14.92 1.37 -0.20
CA ARG A 103 -13.66 1.47 -0.94
C ARG A 103 -13.69 2.44 -2.11
N ARG A 104 -14.79 2.48 -2.87
CA ARG A 104 -14.90 3.35 -4.07
C ARG A 104 -15.06 4.84 -3.73
N SER A 105 -15.42 5.19 -2.50
CA SER A 105 -15.43 6.57 -2.03
C SER A 105 -14.08 7.04 -1.50
N PHE A 106 -13.09 6.15 -1.40
CA PHE A 106 -11.74 6.46 -0.89
C PHE A 106 -10.85 7.07 -1.98
N SER A 107 -11.20 8.29 -2.39
CA SER A 107 -10.41 9.08 -3.33
C SER A 107 -10.15 10.47 -2.76
N TYR A 108 -9.10 11.13 -3.24
CA TYR A 108 -8.85 12.53 -2.88
C TYR A 108 -10.04 13.43 -3.23
N ASP A 109 -10.63 13.26 -4.40
CA ASP A 109 -11.71 14.13 -4.87
C ASP A 109 -12.96 14.00 -4.00
N SER A 110 -13.34 12.77 -3.63
CA SER A 110 -14.48 12.51 -2.76
C SER A 110 -14.25 12.96 -1.31
N LEU A 111 -13.04 12.77 -0.78
CA LEU A 111 -12.74 13.04 0.63
C LEU A 111 -12.28 14.48 0.91
N SER A 112 -11.81 15.20 -0.11
CA SER A 112 -11.44 16.60 0.03
C SER A 112 -12.54 17.55 -0.43
N GLU A 113 -13.12 17.32 -1.61
CA GLU A 113 -13.88 18.36 -2.34
C GLU A 113 -13.19 19.74 -2.33
N GLY A 114 -11.85 19.76 -2.25
CA GLY A 114 -11.03 20.95 -2.01
C GLY A 114 -10.60 21.11 -0.55
N ILE A 115 -9.38 21.61 -0.33
CA ILE A 115 -8.79 21.79 1.01
C ILE A 115 -8.75 23.26 1.39
N GLN A 116 -9.24 23.58 2.59
CA GLN A 116 -9.12 24.91 3.18
C GLN A 116 -7.66 25.22 3.47
N ALA A 117 -7.24 26.44 3.16
CA ALA A 117 -5.94 26.91 3.63
C ALA A 117 -5.94 26.87 5.17
N PRO A 118 -4.86 26.38 5.80
CA PRO A 118 -4.77 26.39 7.26
C PRO A 118 -4.94 27.83 7.76
N GLU A 119 -5.84 28.01 8.72
CA GLU A 119 -5.99 29.29 9.41
C GLU A 119 -4.62 29.67 9.98
N ARG A 120 -4.15 30.89 9.68
CA ARG A 120 -2.91 31.42 10.26
C ARG A 120 -3.21 31.72 11.74
N ASP A 121 -3.00 30.71 12.57
CA ASP A 121 -3.40 30.65 13.97
C ASP A 121 -2.76 31.77 14.81
N GLY A 122 -3.57 32.35 15.71
CA GLY A 122 -3.17 33.29 16.76
C GLY A 122 -3.10 32.69 18.17
N ILE A 123 -3.27 31.37 18.33
CA ILE A 123 -3.32 30.74 19.66
C ILE A 123 -1.96 30.12 20.01
N SER A 124 -1.31 30.68 21.03
CA SER A 124 -0.10 30.14 21.65
C SER A 124 -0.44 28.92 22.50
N CYS A 125 0.08 27.75 22.14
CA CYS A 125 -0.04 26.52 22.93
C CYS A 125 1.05 26.51 24.01
N MET A 126 0.68 26.33 25.28
CA MET A 126 1.60 26.30 26.44
C MET A 126 1.89 24.87 26.93
N LEU A 127 1.83 23.86 26.04
CA LEU A 127 2.23 22.50 26.36
C LEU A 127 3.72 22.30 26.05
N GLY A 128 4.39 21.50 26.88
CA GLY A 128 5.70 20.92 26.55
C GLY A 128 5.56 19.50 26.03
N GLY A 129 6.47 19.05 25.18
CA GLY A 129 6.45 17.72 24.57
C GLY A 129 6.35 17.76 23.04
N PRO A 130 6.17 16.60 22.40
CA PRO A 130 6.05 16.50 20.96
C PRO A 130 4.69 16.99 20.45
N ALA A 131 4.65 17.45 19.21
CA ALA A 131 3.41 17.73 18.49
C ALA A 131 2.76 16.43 18.00
N GLU A 132 1.57 16.11 18.50
CA GLU A 132 0.91 14.82 18.22
C GLU A 132 -0.39 15.00 17.44
N GLY A 133 -0.55 14.19 16.40
CA GLY A 133 -1.71 14.27 15.51
C GLY A 133 -1.81 13.12 14.52
N LEU A 134 -2.83 13.21 13.68
CA LEU A 134 -3.14 12.26 12.61
C LEU A 134 -3.19 13.01 11.29
N ILE A 135 -2.67 12.38 10.23
CA ILE A 135 -2.83 12.85 8.86
C ILE A 135 -3.43 11.71 8.04
N LEU A 136 -4.59 11.95 7.45
CA LEU A 136 -5.19 11.10 6.44
C LEU A 136 -4.80 11.64 5.07
N GLU A 137 -4.18 10.80 4.27
CA GLU A 137 -3.90 11.05 2.85
C GLU A 137 -4.77 10.15 1.98
N ALA A 138 -5.16 10.66 0.83
CA ALA A 138 -5.84 9.91 -0.21
C ALA A 138 -5.12 10.07 -1.54
N ARG A 139 -5.23 9.07 -2.41
CA ARG A 139 -4.67 9.12 -3.76
C ARG A 139 -5.41 10.16 -4.59
N TYR A 140 -4.66 11.13 -5.10
CA TYR A 140 -5.11 12.10 -6.09
C TYR A 140 -4.70 11.66 -7.48
N LEU A 141 -5.61 11.78 -8.45
CA LEU A 141 -5.41 11.42 -9.84
C LEU A 141 -5.48 12.67 -10.71
N THR A 142 -4.47 12.86 -11.56
CA THR A 142 -4.48 13.93 -12.56
C THR A 142 -4.84 13.34 -13.91
N TYR A 143 -5.86 13.90 -14.54
CA TYR A 143 -6.35 13.47 -15.84
C TYR A 143 -5.91 14.44 -16.95
N LYS A 144 -5.59 13.89 -18.12
CA LYS A 144 -5.42 14.68 -19.35
C LYS A 144 -6.72 14.68 -20.14
N THR A 145 -7.29 15.86 -20.33
CA THR A 145 -8.41 16.09 -21.23
C THR A 145 -7.93 16.21 -22.69
N PRO A 146 -8.72 15.79 -23.68
CA PRO A 146 -10.10 15.28 -23.60
C PRO A 146 -10.24 13.75 -23.41
N GLN A 147 -9.14 12.97 -23.46
CA GLN A 147 -9.23 11.50 -23.42
C GLN A 147 -9.44 10.90 -22.03
N TYR A 148 -9.59 11.72 -20.98
CA TYR A 148 -9.73 11.28 -19.57
C TYR A 148 -8.68 10.25 -19.13
N ARG A 149 -7.45 10.37 -19.65
CA ARG A 149 -6.37 9.45 -19.32
C ARG A 149 -5.67 9.92 -18.05
N ILE A 150 -5.48 9.02 -17.08
CA ILE A 150 -4.66 9.28 -15.89
C ILE A 150 -3.19 9.48 -16.34
N VAL A 151 -2.62 10.64 -16.02
CA VAL A 151 -1.24 11.02 -16.37
C VAL A 151 -0.32 11.12 -15.15
N ARG A 152 -0.88 11.32 -13.96
CA ARG A 152 -0.13 11.35 -12.70
C ARG A 152 -1.04 10.87 -11.57
N HIS A 153 -0.42 10.26 -10.57
CA HIS A 153 -1.06 9.91 -9.32
C HIS A 153 -0.10 10.17 -8.15
N GLU A 154 -0.60 10.69 -7.04
CA GLU A 154 0.19 10.91 -5.82
C GLU A 154 -0.70 10.87 -4.58
N MET A 155 -0.13 10.59 -3.42
CA MET A 155 -0.84 10.73 -2.15
C MET A 155 -0.87 12.20 -1.77
N ARG A 156 -2.02 12.69 -1.33
CA ARG A 156 -2.18 14.06 -0.83
C ARG A 156 -2.98 14.06 0.47
N PRO A 157 -2.62 14.92 1.43
CA PRO A 157 -3.37 15.03 2.67
C PRO A 157 -4.77 15.56 2.38
N VAL A 158 -5.77 14.90 2.96
CA VAL A 158 -7.19 15.28 2.88
C VAL A 158 -7.72 15.76 4.22
N PHE A 159 -7.20 15.23 5.32
CA PHE A 159 -7.66 15.59 6.65
C PHE A 159 -6.54 15.47 7.69
N GLY A 160 -6.43 16.46 8.56
CA GLY A 160 -5.51 16.47 9.69
C GLY A 160 -6.26 16.63 11.01
N MET A 161 -5.94 15.80 12.00
CA MET A 161 -6.53 15.85 13.33
C MET A 161 -5.45 16.04 14.39
N ALA A 162 -5.47 17.15 15.10
CA ALA A 162 -4.60 17.35 16.26
C ALA A 162 -5.04 16.45 17.42
N GLN A 163 -4.08 15.74 18.02
CA GLN A 163 -4.25 15.07 19.31
C GLN A 163 -3.82 15.98 20.47
N ASN A 164 -2.96 16.97 20.21
CA ASN A 164 -2.62 18.03 21.15
C ASN A 164 -2.51 19.41 20.46
N CYS A 165 -2.45 20.50 21.23
CA CYS A 165 -2.43 21.85 20.66
C CYS A 165 -1.12 22.26 19.95
N LEU A 166 -0.07 21.43 20.06
CA LEU A 166 1.21 21.65 19.40
C LEU A 166 1.16 21.22 17.93
N PHE A 167 0.26 20.33 17.56
CA PHE A 167 0.09 19.86 16.18
C PHE A 167 -0.62 20.89 15.30
N LYS A 168 0.04 21.30 14.21
CA LYS A 168 -0.42 22.38 13.33
C LYS A 168 -0.75 21.94 11.90
N GLU A 169 -0.45 20.70 11.51
CA GLU A 169 -0.75 20.15 10.18
C GLU A 169 -2.24 19.78 10.04
N LEU A 170 -3.10 20.79 10.13
CA LEU A 170 -4.55 20.66 10.10
C LEU A 170 -5.08 20.87 8.68
N TYR A 171 -5.12 19.80 7.91
CA TYR A 171 -5.82 19.79 6.62
C TYR A 171 -7.32 19.65 6.86
N ARG A 172 -8.12 20.51 6.24
CA ARG A 172 -9.58 20.47 6.39
C ARG A 172 -10.26 20.56 5.02
N PRO A 173 -11.13 19.61 4.65
CA PRO A 173 -12.03 19.75 3.52
C PRO A 173 -12.84 21.06 3.58
N VAL A 174 -13.12 21.67 2.44
CA VAL A 174 -13.97 22.87 2.35
C VAL A 174 -15.42 22.53 2.64
N ASN A 175 -15.88 21.37 2.16
CA ASN A 175 -17.23 20.88 2.36
C ASN A 175 -17.37 20.15 3.71
N SER A 176 -18.41 20.48 4.49
CA SER A 176 -18.70 19.81 5.76
C SER A 176 -18.99 18.32 5.60
N ASN A 177 -19.60 17.90 4.49
CA ASN A 177 -19.88 16.50 4.22
C ASN A 177 -18.57 15.73 3.99
N ALA A 178 -17.69 16.25 3.13
CA ALA A 178 -16.36 15.68 2.90
C ALA A 178 -15.53 15.64 4.19
N GLN A 179 -15.71 16.64 5.07
CA GLN A 179 -15.08 16.66 6.39
C GLN A 179 -15.56 15.50 7.28
N GLU A 180 -16.86 15.26 7.36
CA GLU A 180 -17.41 14.13 8.12
C GLU A 180 -17.06 12.78 7.48
N ASP A 181 -17.04 12.68 6.15
CA ASP A 181 -16.64 11.47 5.44
C ASP A 181 -15.16 11.13 5.73
N ALA A 182 -14.27 12.12 5.67
CA ALA A 182 -12.86 11.93 6.03
C ALA A 182 -12.70 11.54 7.51
N ARG A 183 -13.48 12.14 8.42
CA ARG A 183 -13.49 11.74 9.83
C ARG A 183 -13.98 10.30 10.02
N ALA A 184 -15.03 9.89 9.32
CA ALA A 184 -15.54 8.53 9.37
C ALA A 184 -14.51 7.52 8.86
N VAL A 185 -13.74 7.86 7.84
CA VAL A 185 -12.60 7.04 7.36
C VAL A 185 -11.54 6.90 8.44
N ILE A 186 -11.15 7.98 9.12
CA ILE A 186 -10.20 7.92 10.25
C ILE A 186 -10.74 7.00 11.34
N GLU A 187 -12.01 7.10 11.72
CA GLU A 187 -12.60 6.26 12.75
C GLU A 187 -12.55 4.77 12.39
N ILE A 188 -12.88 4.44 11.14
CA ILE A 188 -12.82 3.06 10.63
C ILE A 188 -11.39 2.53 10.69
N LEU A 189 -10.41 3.31 10.21
CA LEU A 189 -9.01 2.89 10.21
C LEU A 189 -8.42 2.85 11.62
N ASN A 190 -8.78 3.78 12.49
CA ASN A 190 -8.36 3.82 13.89
C ASN A 190 -8.92 2.63 14.68
N THR A 191 -10.10 2.12 14.31
CA THR A 191 -10.63 0.86 14.89
C THR A 191 -9.63 -0.29 14.70
N LEU A 192 -8.91 -0.34 13.57
CA LEU A 192 -7.86 -1.33 13.35
C LEU A 192 -6.71 -1.17 14.33
N SER A 193 -6.36 0.07 14.66
CA SER A 193 -5.35 0.35 15.69
C SER A 193 -5.75 -0.13 17.06
N LEU A 194 -7.03 0.01 17.43
CA LEU A 194 -7.55 -0.39 18.73
C LEU A 194 -7.67 -1.91 18.90
N LEU A 195 -7.75 -2.66 17.79
CA LEU A 195 -7.79 -4.12 17.81
C LEU A 195 -6.42 -4.77 18.07
N GLY A 196 -5.37 -3.96 18.27
CA GLY A 196 -4.03 -4.44 18.65
C GLY A 196 -3.23 -5.09 17.52
N TYR A 197 -3.55 -4.73 16.27
CA TYR A 197 -2.78 -5.14 15.09
C TYR A 197 -1.48 -4.34 14.94
#